data_AF-A0A519ZAM4-F1
#
_entry.id   AF-A0A519ZAM4-F1
#
_cell.length_a   1.000
_cell.length_b   1.000
_cell.length_c   1.000
_cell.angle_alpha   90.00
_cell.angle_beta   90.00
_cell.angle_gamma   90.00
#
_symmetry.space_group_name_H-M   'P 1'
#
loop_
_entity.id
_entity.type
_entity.pdbx_description
1 polymer ?
#
loop_
_entity_poly.entity_id
_entity_poly.type
_entity_poly.pdbx_seq_one_letter_code
_entity_poly.pdbx_strand_id
1 'polypeptide(L)'
;MHTFAVEYIFSKEVFEATGGFVEFPLAWGSDDATWVKFAGNHNISIIKPAKVKWRLSDQNISGITNANGETKTNALLLYGKWITDHFKSHPEIEKLKTSMCNFILQQVKGYLGIISVKQALKLYTAGIKIWGFSPVPVLRIFISR
;
A
#
# COMPACT_ATOMS: atom_id res chain seq x y z
N MET A 1 12.92 -3.03 0.66
CA MET A 1 12.79 -2.87 2.12
C MET A 1 11.34 -3.13 2.45
N HIS A 2 11.06 -4.15 3.27
CA HIS A 2 9.70 -4.45 3.71
C HIS A 2 9.57 -3.95 5.16
N THR A 3 8.82 -2.89 5.38
CA THR A 3 8.48 -2.39 6.72
C THR A 3 7.15 -3.05 7.08
N PHE A 4 7.13 -3.88 8.12
CA PHE A 4 5.90 -4.50 8.63
C PHE A 4 5.61 -4.05 10.08
N ALA A 5 6.36 -3.07 10.52
CA ALA A 5 6.57 -2.66 11.89
C ALA A 5 6.78 -1.14 11.85
N VAL A 6 6.07 -0.45 12.73
CA VAL A 6 6.04 1.02 12.80
C VAL A 6 6.86 1.45 14.00
N GLU A 7 8.02 2.05 13.74
CA GLU A 7 8.84 2.70 14.77
C GLU A 7 9.09 4.17 14.41
N TYR A 8 8.03 4.87 14.01
CA TYR A 8 8.08 6.29 13.76
C TYR A 8 7.66 7.06 15.00
N ILE A 9 8.48 8.04 15.37
CA ILE A 9 8.13 9.06 16.36
C ILE A 9 7.87 10.34 15.59
N PHE A 10 6.75 10.98 15.87
CA PHE A 10 6.34 12.25 15.27
C PHE A 10 5.76 13.16 16.34
N SER A 11 5.78 14.48 16.10
CA SER A 11 5.21 15.42 17.06
C SER A 11 3.69 15.31 17.08
N LYS A 12 3.08 15.57 18.25
CA LYS A 12 1.63 15.69 18.34
C LYS A 12 1.09 16.79 17.43
N GLU A 13 1.85 17.87 17.26
CA GLU A 13 1.52 18.99 16.38
C GLU A 13 1.32 18.55 14.93
N VAL A 14 2.24 17.74 14.34
CA VAL A 14 2.06 17.28 12.95
C VAL A 14 0.84 16.36 12.82
N PHE A 15 0.54 15.56 13.84
CA PHE A 15 -0.65 14.71 13.85
C PHE A 15 -1.94 15.55 13.82
N GLU A 16 -2.04 16.55 14.68
CA GLU A 16 -3.22 17.43 14.74
C GLU A 16 -3.34 18.30 13.48
N ALA A 17 -2.24 18.91 13.04
CA ALA A 17 -2.22 19.80 11.88
C ALA A 17 -2.56 19.11 10.56
N THR A 18 -2.23 17.82 10.43
CA THR A 18 -2.49 17.05 9.22
C THR A 18 -3.79 16.24 9.28
N GLY A 19 -4.49 16.23 10.42
CA GLY A 19 -5.72 15.45 10.58
C GLY A 19 -5.49 13.94 10.75
N GLY A 20 -4.38 13.55 11.36
CA GLY A 20 -4.08 12.18 11.73
C GLY A 20 -3.73 11.25 10.55
N PHE A 21 -3.93 9.94 10.80
CA PHE A 21 -3.57 8.86 9.87
C PHE A 21 -4.38 8.91 8.58
N VAL A 22 -3.75 8.48 7.49
CA VAL A 22 -4.46 8.24 6.22
C VAL A 22 -5.24 6.94 6.32
N GLU A 23 -6.56 7.00 6.21
CA GLU A 23 -7.43 5.83 6.38
C GLU A 23 -7.52 4.98 5.10
N PHE A 24 -7.17 3.71 5.23
CA PHE A 24 -7.45 2.67 4.24
C PHE A 24 -8.11 1.47 4.90
N PRO A 25 -8.83 0.62 4.13
CA PRO A 25 -9.40 -0.60 4.66
C PRO A 25 -8.35 -1.45 5.39
N LEU A 26 -8.67 -1.92 6.59
CA LEU A 26 -7.79 -2.70 7.47
C LEU A 26 -6.50 -1.97 7.88
N ALA A 27 -6.44 -0.63 7.74
CA ALA A 27 -5.24 0.18 7.86
C ALA A 27 -4.10 -0.26 6.92
N TRP A 28 -4.42 -0.98 5.83
CA TRP A 28 -3.41 -1.59 4.96
C TRP A 28 -2.73 -0.54 4.08
N GLY A 29 -1.48 -0.19 4.42
CA GLY A 29 -0.72 0.90 3.80
C GLY A 29 -0.96 2.27 4.45
N SER A 30 -1.75 2.34 5.53
CA SER A 30 -2.07 3.59 6.22
C SER A 30 -0.84 4.21 6.88
N ASP A 31 0.02 3.37 7.47
CA ASP A 31 1.25 3.83 8.12
C ASP A 31 2.18 4.52 7.13
N ASP A 32 2.54 3.84 6.03
CA ASP A 32 3.43 4.38 5.00
C ASP A 32 2.92 5.70 4.41
N ALA A 33 1.62 5.78 4.07
CA ALA A 33 1.01 7.01 3.59
C ALA A 33 1.06 8.14 4.64
N THR A 34 0.88 7.79 5.92
CA THR A 34 0.94 8.74 7.02
C THR A 34 2.37 9.26 7.23
N TRP A 35 3.40 8.42 7.10
CA TRP A 35 4.79 8.87 7.16
C TRP A 35 5.15 9.79 6.01
N VAL A 36 4.70 9.47 4.80
CA VAL A 36 4.85 10.36 3.64
C VAL A 36 4.17 11.70 3.91
N LYS A 37 2.94 11.69 4.42
CA LYS A 37 2.15 12.88 4.74
C LYS A 37 2.80 13.73 5.84
N PHE A 38 3.27 13.12 6.92
CA PHE A 38 3.88 13.81 8.06
C PHE A 38 5.28 14.32 7.73
N ALA A 39 6.05 13.58 6.94
CA ALA A 39 7.35 14.05 6.46
C ALA A 39 7.17 15.28 5.57
N GLY A 40 6.21 15.29 4.65
CA GLY A 40 6.05 16.40 3.70
C GLY A 40 7.36 16.67 2.96
N ASN A 41 7.94 17.86 3.15
CA ASN A 41 9.25 18.24 2.60
C ASN A 41 10.42 18.08 3.59
N HIS A 42 10.17 17.51 4.78
CA HIS A 42 11.17 17.27 5.80
C HIS A 42 11.82 15.89 5.66
N ASN A 43 13.02 15.76 6.21
CA ASN A 43 13.74 14.48 6.25
C ASN A 43 13.29 13.63 7.44
N ILE A 44 13.18 12.32 7.21
CA ILE A 44 13.05 11.33 8.27
C ILE A 44 14.45 11.01 8.82
N SER A 45 14.63 11.09 10.14
CA SER A 45 15.92 10.85 10.82
C SER A 45 15.92 9.55 11.62
N ILE A 46 17.08 8.91 11.72
CA ILE A 46 17.27 7.66 12.48
C ILE A 46 17.86 7.97 13.85
N ILE A 47 17.24 7.47 14.93
CA ILE A 47 17.78 7.54 16.29
C ILE A 47 18.79 6.39 16.49
N LYS A 48 20.04 6.70 16.86
CA LYS A 48 21.10 5.69 17.09
C LYS A 48 21.64 5.76 18.52
N PRO A 49 21.84 4.61 19.22
CA PRO A 49 21.45 3.24 18.85
C PRO A 49 20.02 2.91 19.34
N ALA A 50 18.99 3.14 18.52
CA ALA A 50 17.63 2.69 18.88
C ALA A 50 17.48 1.18 18.63
N LYS A 51 16.87 0.47 19.59
CA LYS A 51 16.50 -0.95 19.46
C LYS A 51 15.06 -1.13 19.91
N VAL A 52 14.27 -1.83 19.11
CA VAL A 52 12.93 -2.29 19.46
C VAL A 52 12.89 -3.82 19.42
N LYS A 53 12.01 -4.42 20.23
CA LYS A 53 11.79 -5.88 20.23
C LYS A 53 10.41 -6.17 19.69
N TRP A 54 10.34 -7.09 18.74
CA TRP A 54 9.09 -7.56 18.15
C TRP A 54 8.78 -8.97 18.62
N ARG A 55 7.48 -9.24 18.80
CA ARG A 55 6.95 -10.58 18.99
C ARG A 55 6.26 -11.01 17.70
N LEU A 56 6.78 -12.04 17.06
CA LEU A 56 6.08 -12.72 16.00
C LEU A 56 5.06 -13.69 16.62
N SER A 57 3.85 -13.74 16.04
CA SER A 57 2.79 -14.64 16.50
C SER A 57 1.93 -15.08 15.32
N ASP A 58 1.49 -16.34 15.37
CA ASP A 58 0.57 -16.92 14.39
C ASP A 58 -0.86 -16.35 14.54
N GLN A 59 -1.15 -15.67 15.65
CA GLN A 59 -2.39 -14.93 15.84
C GLN A 59 -2.22 -13.50 15.32
N ASN A 60 -2.54 -13.28 14.05
CA ASN A 60 -2.53 -11.94 13.45
C ASN A 60 -3.70 -11.72 12.47
N ILE A 61 -4.13 -10.45 12.36
CA ILE A 61 -5.20 -10.03 11.45
C ILE A 61 -4.74 -9.85 9.99
N SER A 62 -3.43 -9.88 9.76
CA SER A 62 -2.77 -9.57 8.49
C SER A 62 -2.35 -10.81 7.68
N GLY A 63 -2.58 -12.02 8.18
CA GLY A 63 -2.17 -13.28 7.56
C GLY A 63 -2.72 -13.51 6.15
N ILE A 64 -1.98 -14.29 5.36
CA ILE A 64 -2.31 -14.66 3.97
C ILE A 64 -3.57 -15.53 3.87
N THR A 65 -3.87 -16.33 4.91
CA THR A 65 -5.03 -17.21 4.99
C THR A 65 -6.35 -16.48 5.26
N ASN A 66 -6.32 -15.17 5.49
CA ASN A 66 -7.52 -14.42 5.83
C ASN A 66 -8.40 -14.18 4.60
N ALA A 67 -9.72 -14.34 4.77
CA ALA A 67 -10.78 -14.04 3.79
C ALA A 67 -10.80 -12.58 3.29
N ASN A 68 -9.84 -11.76 3.70
CA ASN A 68 -9.75 -10.33 3.44
C ASN A 68 -8.99 -9.99 2.14
N GLY A 69 -8.70 -10.96 1.26
CA GLY A 69 -7.94 -10.73 0.02
C GLY A 69 -8.50 -9.60 -0.84
N GLU A 70 -9.82 -9.54 -1.02
CA GLU A 70 -10.46 -8.44 -1.75
C GLU A 70 -10.33 -7.09 -1.04
N THR A 71 -10.53 -7.06 0.28
CA THR A 71 -10.38 -5.84 1.09
C THR A 71 -8.95 -5.31 1.05
N LYS A 72 -7.94 -6.20 1.17
CA LYS A 72 -6.52 -5.83 1.08
C LYS A 72 -6.14 -5.34 -0.31
N THR A 73 -6.60 -6.01 -1.37
CA THR A 73 -6.33 -5.53 -2.75
C THR A 73 -7.03 -4.21 -3.04
N ASN A 74 -8.20 -3.96 -2.47
CA ASN A 74 -8.85 -2.66 -2.54
C ASN A 74 -8.06 -1.58 -1.78
N ALA A 75 -7.56 -1.88 -0.58
CA ALA A 75 -6.71 -0.96 0.17
C ALA A 75 -5.42 -0.62 -0.59
N LEU A 76 -4.78 -1.61 -1.22
CA LEU A 76 -3.60 -1.40 -2.07
C LEU A 76 -3.88 -0.47 -3.25
N LEU A 77 -5.05 -0.58 -3.89
CA LEU A 77 -5.45 0.36 -4.95
C LEU A 77 -5.63 1.79 -4.41
N LEU A 78 -6.31 1.94 -3.27
CA LEU A 78 -6.54 3.24 -2.65
C LEU A 78 -5.22 3.89 -2.22
N TYR A 79 -4.34 3.11 -1.59
CA TYR A 79 -2.99 3.54 -1.22
C TYR A 79 -2.18 3.97 -2.45
N GLY A 80 -2.14 3.13 -3.49
CA GLY A 80 -1.38 3.45 -4.70
C GLY A 80 -1.92 4.68 -5.44
N LYS A 81 -3.25 4.85 -5.46
CA LYS A 81 -3.87 6.08 -5.98
C LYS A 81 -3.45 7.29 -5.14
N TRP A 82 -3.54 7.19 -3.82
CA TRP A 82 -3.17 8.26 -2.90
C TRP A 82 -1.72 8.72 -3.11
N ILE A 83 -0.77 7.79 -3.17
CA ILE A 83 0.65 8.09 -3.43
C ILE A 83 0.84 8.78 -4.79
N THR A 84 0.18 8.25 -5.83
CA THR A 84 0.28 8.80 -7.18
C THR A 84 -0.27 10.23 -7.25
N ASP A 85 -1.39 10.49 -6.58
CA ASP A 85 -2.00 11.82 -6.52
C ASP A 85 -1.14 12.79 -5.69
N HIS A 86 -0.57 12.32 -4.57
CA HIS A 86 0.28 13.11 -3.68
C HIS A 86 1.51 13.66 -4.40
N PHE A 87 2.10 12.85 -5.29
CA PHE A 87 3.30 13.22 -6.06
C PHE A 87 3.03 13.53 -7.53
N LYS A 88 1.79 13.85 -7.93
CA LYS A 88 1.39 14.02 -9.34
C LYS A 88 2.21 15.03 -10.13
N SER A 89 2.78 16.04 -9.46
CA SER A 89 3.61 17.09 -10.06
C SER A 89 5.11 16.83 -9.90
N HIS A 90 5.51 15.71 -9.32
CA HIS A 90 6.92 15.37 -9.11
C HIS A 90 7.56 14.97 -10.46
N PRO A 91 8.80 15.42 -10.78
CA PRO A 91 9.46 15.10 -12.05
C PRO A 91 9.59 13.60 -12.33
N GLU A 92 9.70 12.78 -11.29
CA GLU A 92 9.81 11.32 -11.38
C GLU A 92 8.46 10.58 -11.33
N ILE A 93 7.32 11.23 -11.58
CA ILE A 93 5.99 10.61 -11.46
C ILE A 93 5.83 9.33 -12.30
N GLU A 94 6.38 9.27 -13.52
CA GLU A 94 6.25 8.06 -14.35
C GLU A 94 7.02 6.86 -13.77
N LYS A 95 8.17 7.12 -13.16
CA LYS A 95 8.93 6.09 -12.42
C LYS A 95 8.15 5.65 -11.19
N LEU A 96 7.55 6.58 -10.46
CA LEU A 96 6.68 6.27 -9.31
C LEU A 96 5.48 5.40 -9.73
N LYS A 97 4.75 5.76 -10.79
CA LYS A 97 3.64 4.97 -11.33
C LYS A 97 4.08 3.53 -11.64
N THR A 98 5.23 3.39 -12.29
CA THR A 98 5.82 2.09 -12.65
C THR A 98 6.15 1.26 -11.40
N SER A 99 6.83 1.87 -10.42
CA SER A 99 7.16 1.24 -9.15
C SER A 99 5.91 0.84 -8.37
N MET A 100 4.88 1.68 -8.34
CA MET A 100 3.63 1.40 -7.63
C MET A 100 2.85 0.25 -8.24
N CYS A 101 2.73 0.19 -9.57
CA CYS A 101 2.08 -0.95 -10.20
C CYS A 101 2.83 -2.26 -9.95
N ASN A 102 4.16 -2.25 -10.04
CA ASN A 102 4.98 -3.42 -9.75
C ASN A 102 4.85 -3.87 -8.30
N PHE A 103 4.83 -2.93 -7.36
CA PHE A 103 4.57 -3.20 -5.95
C PHE A 103 3.22 -3.88 -5.75
N ILE A 104 2.14 -3.33 -6.33
CA ILE A 104 0.80 -3.89 -6.20
C ILE A 104 0.71 -5.26 -6.85
N LEU A 105 1.32 -5.46 -8.03
CA LEU A 105 1.40 -6.78 -8.67
C LEU A 105 2.04 -7.82 -7.74
N GLN A 106 3.14 -7.48 -7.06
CA GLN A 106 3.81 -8.39 -6.11
C GLN A 106 2.92 -8.72 -4.92
N GLN A 107 2.18 -7.75 -4.39
CA GLN A 107 1.25 -7.97 -3.28
C GLN A 107 0.03 -8.80 -3.71
N VAL A 108 -0.53 -8.53 -4.89
CA VAL A 108 -1.73 -9.19 -5.41
C VAL A 108 -1.47 -10.66 -5.77
N LYS A 109 -0.24 -11.05 -6.14
CA LYS A 109 0.12 -12.45 -6.47
C LYS A 109 -0.30 -13.45 -5.39
N GLY A 110 -0.17 -13.09 -4.12
CA GLY A 110 -0.57 -13.94 -2.99
C GLY A 110 -2.10 -14.11 -2.84
N TYR A 111 -2.89 -13.25 -3.49
CA TYR A 111 -4.35 -13.24 -3.41
C TYR A 111 -5.04 -13.68 -4.70
N LEU A 112 -4.30 -13.99 -5.78
CA LEU A 112 -4.89 -14.32 -7.10
C LEU A 112 -5.84 -15.53 -7.05
N GLY A 113 -5.59 -16.51 -6.18
CA GLY A 113 -6.49 -17.66 -5.98
C GLY A 113 -7.65 -17.41 -5.01
N ILE A 114 -7.72 -16.21 -4.42
CA ILE A 114 -8.70 -15.84 -3.38
C ILE A 114 -9.67 -14.77 -3.90
N ILE A 115 -9.18 -13.82 -4.70
CA ILE A 115 -10.01 -12.72 -5.21
C ILE A 115 -10.95 -13.18 -6.32
N SER A 116 -12.15 -12.60 -6.39
CA SER A 116 -13.08 -12.85 -7.49
C SER A 116 -12.59 -12.27 -8.82
N VAL A 117 -13.12 -12.80 -9.92
CA VAL A 117 -12.96 -12.24 -11.28
C VAL A 117 -13.37 -10.76 -11.33
N LYS A 118 -14.44 -10.39 -10.61
CA LYS A 118 -14.90 -8.99 -10.52
C LYS A 118 -13.84 -8.10 -9.88
N GLN A 119 -13.23 -8.56 -8.79
CA GLN A 119 -12.16 -7.83 -8.12
C GLN A 119 -10.89 -7.75 -8.97
N ALA A 120 -10.54 -8.83 -9.68
CA ALA A 120 -9.42 -8.83 -10.64
C ALA A 120 -9.64 -7.82 -11.79
N LEU A 121 -10.85 -7.75 -12.34
CA LEU A 121 -11.21 -6.76 -13.37
C LEU A 121 -11.18 -5.32 -12.83
N LYS A 122 -11.60 -5.12 -11.58
CA LYS A 122 -11.48 -3.82 -10.90
C LYS A 122 -10.01 -3.39 -10.77
N LEU A 123 -9.13 -4.29 -10.33
CA LEU A 123 -7.69 -4.04 -10.26
C LEU A 123 -7.10 -3.70 -11.64
N TYR A 124 -7.51 -4.43 -12.66
CA TYR A 124 -7.08 -4.22 -14.03
C TYR A 124 -7.44 -2.82 -14.53
N THR A 125 -8.73 -2.49 -14.49
CA THR A 125 -9.26 -1.21 -14.99
C THR A 125 -8.75 -0.01 -14.18
N ALA A 126 -8.67 -0.13 -12.85
CA ALA A 126 -8.10 0.90 -12.00
C ALA A 126 -6.62 1.14 -12.30
N GLY A 127 -5.84 0.07 -12.50
CA GLY A 127 -4.43 0.18 -12.84
C GLY A 127 -4.20 0.94 -14.14
N ILE A 128 -4.91 0.56 -15.21
CA ILE A 128 -4.86 1.28 -16.49
C ILE A 128 -5.19 2.77 -16.31
N LYS A 129 -6.22 3.08 -15.52
CA LYS A 129 -6.65 4.48 -15.30
C LYS A 129 -5.62 5.29 -14.50
N ILE A 130 -4.98 4.71 -13.49
CA ILE A 130 -4.11 5.45 -12.56
C ILE A 130 -2.66 5.47 -13.08
N TRP A 131 -2.16 4.35 -13.57
CA TRP A 131 -0.75 4.17 -13.94
C TRP A 131 -0.53 4.01 -15.45
N GLY A 132 -1.57 3.78 -16.25
CA GLY A 132 -1.44 3.48 -17.69
C GLY A 132 -1.18 2.00 -18.00
N PHE A 133 -0.97 1.17 -16.98
CA PHE A 133 -0.75 -0.27 -17.07
C PHE A 133 -1.40 -0.99 -15.88
N SER A 134 -1.74 -2.27 -16.06
CA SER A 134 -2.46 -3.05 -15.07
C SER A 134 -1.53 -3.79 -14.11
N PRO A 135 -1.82 -3.81 -12.78
CA PRO A 135 -1.12 -4.65 -11.81
C PRO A 135 -1.60 -6.11 -11.81
N VAL A 136 -2.51 -6.48 -12.71
CA VAL A 136 -3.01 -7.86 -12.88
C VAL A 136 -2.93 -8.26 -14.37
N PRO A 137 -2.31 -9.40 -14.71
CA PRO A 137 -2.23 -9.86 -16.09
C PRO A 137 -3.59 -10.32 -16.62
N VAL A 138 -3.96 -9.89 -17.84
CA VAL A 138 -5.24 -10.21 -18.51
C VAL A 138 -5.49 -11.73 -18.59
N LEU A 139 -4.45 -12.50 -18.92
CA LEU A 139 -4.54 -13.93 -19.25
C LEU A 139 -4.86 -14.85 -18.06
N ARG A 140 -4.63 -14.41 -16.81
CA ARG A 140 -4.92 -15.27 -15.63
C ARG A 140 -6.34 -15.15 -15.09
N ILE A 141 -7.11 -14.16 -15.51
CA ILE A 141 -8.49 -13.96 -15.06
C ILE A 141 -9.44 -15.01 -15.67
N PHE A 142 -9.04 -15.61 -16.80
CA PHE A 142 -9.89 -16.52 -17.59
C PHE A 142 -9.55 -18.02 -17.48
N ILE A 143 -8.51 -18.41 -16.72
CA ILE A 143 -7.99 -19.80 -16.72
C ILE A 143 -8.19 -20.53 -15.36
N SER A 144 -8.76 -19.89 -14.33
CA SER A 144 -9.12 -20.58 -13.08
C SER A 144 -10.61 -20.96 -13.03
N ARG A 145 -11.02 -21.86 -13.92
CA ARG A 145 -12.23 -22.67 -13.76
C ARG A 145 -11.89 -24.14 -13.92
#